data_AF-A0A1I5I265-F1
#
_entry.id   AF-A0A1I5I265-F1
#
_cell.length_a   1.000
_cell.length_b   1.000
_cell.length_c   1.000
_cell.angle_alpha   90.00
_cell.angle_beta   90.00
_cell.angle_gamma   90.00
#
_symmetry.space_group_name_H-M   'P 1'
#
loop_
_entity.id
_entity.type
_entity.pdbx_description
1 polymer ?
#
loop_
_entity_poly.entity_id
_entity_poly.type
_entity_poly.pdbx_seq_one_letter_code
_entity_poly.pdbx_strand_id
1 'polypeptide(L)'
;MKKKLTKNICFIIVLLAFIIGAYLFHLKFKIIGNELENEVTSIIKEKIKTNKNFVGNNRLSGNESIKIVQSSQEGLLKVFGGQIITNEQPITFMITFKKHPLFDLYMYDKFTSSVKSSDSNSIILFSSYGFVNYDSKINFENCKIFIEKKPSYKKILPPPLVGIVIYTILFNKKKKIISK
;
A
#
# COMPACT_ATOMS: atom_id res chain seq x y z
N MET A 1 -30.57 29.27 25.85
CA MET A 1 -29.98 27.91 25.90
C MET A 1 -30.27 27.03 24.67
N LYS A 2 -31.52 26.92 24.19
CA LYS A 2 -31.89 26.01 23.06
C LYS A 2 -31.07 26.17 21.77
N LYS A 3 -30.75 27.40 21.33
CA LYS A 3 -29.92 27.67 20.12
C LYS A 3 -28.48 27.14 20.18
N LYS A 4 -27.91 26.98 21.39
CA LYS A 4 -26.52 26.49 21.57
C LYS A 4 -26.47 24.96 21.55
N LEU A 5 -27.52 24.32 22.07
CA LEU A 5 -27.69 22.86 22.06
C LEU A 5 -27.89 22.32 20.63
N THR A 6 -28.74 22.99 19.83
CA THR A 6 -28.98 22.59 18.42
C THR A 6 -27.74 22.74 17.53
N LYS A 7 -26.92 23.78 17.75
CA LYS A 7 -25.64 23.93 17.04
C LYS A 7 -24.64 22.82 17.38
N ASN A 8 -24.57 22.39 18.64
CA ASN A 8 -23.67 21.31 19.06
C ASN A 8 -24.10 19.95 18.48
N ILE A 9 -25.41 19.66 18.46
CA ILE A 9 -25.94 18.42 17.87
C ILE A 9 -25.68 18.39 16.35
N CYS A 10 -25.94 19.49 15.65
CA CYS A 10 -25.69 19.59 14.22
C CYS A 10 -24.20 19.39 13.89
N PHE A 11 -23.29 19.95 14.70
CA PHE A 11 -21.85 19.74 14.56
C PHE A 11 -21.44 18.28 14.78
N ILE A 12 -21.99 17.60 15.79
CA ILE A 12 -21.70 16.18 16.04
C ILE A 12 -22.15 15.31 14.87
N ILE A 13 -23.32 15.58 14.30
CA ILE A 13 -23.84 14.84 13.14
C ILE A 13 -22.94 15.03 11.92
N VAL A 14 -22.51 16.26 11.63
CA VAL A 14 -21.58 16.55 10.51
C VAL A 14 -20.23 15.87 10.73
N LEU A 15 -19.71 15.87 11.95
CA LEU A 15 -18.45 15.18 12.29
C LEU A 15 -18.58 13.66 12.12
N LEU A 16 -19.66 13.06 12.58
CA LEU A 16 -19.95 11.63 12.40
C LEU A 16 -20.06 11.28 10.91
N ALA A 17 -20.78 12.08 10.12
CA ALA A 17 -20.90 11.89 8.67
C ALA A 17 -19.53 11.97 7.97
N PHE A 18 -18.66 12.90 8.39
CA PHE A 18 -17.29 13.00 7.87
C PHE A 18 -16.44 11.77 8.23
N ILE A 19 -16.51 11.30 9.47
CA ILE A 19 -15.80 10.09 9.92
C ILE A 19 -16.29 8.86 9.14
N ILE A 20 -17.60 8.70 8.98
CA ILE A 20 -18.20 7.61 8.20
C ILE A 20 -17.78 7.72 6.73
N GLY A 21 -17.83 8.91 6.14
CA GLY A 21 -17.39 9.15 4.76
C GLY A 21 -15.92 8.81 4.55
N ALA A 22 -15.03 9.24 5.45
CA ALA A 22 -13.62 8.89 5.41
C ALA A 22 -13.39 7.37 5.60
N TYR A 23 -14.19 6.72 6.46
CA TYR A 23 -14.13 5.28 6.66
C TYR A 23 -14.57 4.49 5.41
N LEU A 24 -15.69 4.87 4.81
CA LEU A 24 -16.20 4.28 3.56
C LEU A 24 -15.24 4.52 2.40
N PHE A 25 -14.67 5.72 2.29
CA PHE A 25 -13.63 6.02 1.29
C PHE A 25 -12.40 5.14 1.51
N HIS A 26 -11.96 4.94 2.76
CA HIS A 26 -10.85 4.06 3.08
C HIS A 26 -11.17 2.58 2.77
N LEU A 27 -12.41 2.13 2.95
CA LEU A 27 -12.84 0.77 2.59
C LEU A 27 -12.83 0.55 1.08
N LYS A 28 -13.13 1.57 0.26
CA LYS A 28 -13.15 1.47 -1.21
C LYS A 28 -11.81 1.05 -1.82
N PHE A 29 -10.69 1.41 -1.19
CA PHE A 29 -9.33 1.07 -1.66
C PHE A 29 -8.78 -0.20 -1.03
N LYS A 30 -9.62 -0.99 -0.35
CA LYS A 30 -9.21 -2.25 0.24
C LYS A 30 -9.69 -3.42 -0.60
N ILE A 31 -8.79 -4.36 -0.81
CA ILE A 31 -8.99 -5.61 -1.52
C ILE A 31 -9.38 -6.68 -0.51
N ILE A 32 -10.34 -7.53 -0.84
CA ILE A 32 -10.76 -8.64 0.02
C ILE A 32 -9.69 -9.74 -0.06
N GLY A 33 -9.40 -10.42 1.05
CA GLY A 33 -8.30 -11.39 1.12
C GLY A 33 -8.34 -12.51 0.07
N ASN A 34 -9.53 -12.97 -0.31
CA ASN A 34 -9.73 -14.00 -1.34
C ASN A 34 -9.52 -13.50 -2.77
N GLU A 35 -9.42 -12.19 -3.00
CA GLU A 35 -9.21 -11.58 -4.32
C GLU A 35 -7.75 -11.18 -4.56
N LEU A 36 -6.88 -11.33 -3.56
CA LEU A 36 -5.51 -10.83 -3.60
C LEU A 36 -4.67 -11.38 -4.75
N GLU A 37 -4.79 -12.66 -5.10
CA GLU A 37 -4.01 -13.24 -6.20
C GLU A 37 -4.42 -12.69 -7.57
N ASN A 38 -5.72 -12.44 -7.75
CA ASN A 38 -6.25 -11.78 -8.94
C ASN A 38 -5.74 -10.34 -9.01
N GLU A 39 -5.74 -9.64 -7.88
CA GLU A 39 -5.25 -8.28 -7.78
C GLU A 39 -3.74 -8.18 -8.06
N VAL A 40 -2.94 -9.12 -7.53
CA VAL A 40 -1.50 -9.25 -7.85
C VAL A 40 -1.29 -9.31 -9.36
N THR A 41 -2.05 -10.14 -10.04
CA THR A 41 -1.98 -10.31 -11.50
C THR A 41 -2.36 -9.02 -12.23
N SER A 42 -3.42 -8.34 -11.77
CA SER A 42 -3.86 -7.05 -12.31
C SER A 42 -2.78 -5.97 -12.18
N ILE A 43 -2.21 -5.82 -10.99
CA ILE A 43 -1.14 -4.86 -10.69
C ILE A 43 0.07 -5.10 -11.60
N ILE A 44 0.49 -6.35 -11.77
CA ILE A 44 1.63 -6.68 -12.64
C ILE A 44 1.35 -6.24 -14.08
N LYS A 45 0.17 -6.58 -14.63
CA LYS A 45 -0.23 -6.17 -15.98
C LYS A 45 -0.25 -4.64 -16.15
N GLU A 46 -0.70 -3.91 -15.13
CA GLU A 46 -0.65 -2.45 -15.13
C GLU A 46 0.80 -1.93 -15.11
N LYS A 47 1.68 -2.50 -14.28
CA LYS A 47 3.10 -2.11 -14.22
C LYS A 47 3.83 -2.36 -15.53
N ILE A 48 3.56 -3.50 -16.19
CA ILE A 48 4.06 -3.80 -17.53
C ILE A 48 3.69 -2.70 -18.52
N LYS A 49 2.42 -2.26 -18.52
CA LYS A 49 1.93 -1.24 -19.46
C LYS A 49 2.46 0.16 -19.16
N THR A 50 2.63 0.50 -17.88
CA THR A 50 2.88 1.89 -17.45
C THR A 50 4.35 2.21 -17.25
N ASN A 51 5.20 1.23 -16.92
CA ASN A 51 6.61 1.47 -16.58
C ASN A 51 7.53 0.78 -17.58
N LYS A 52 8.10 1.53 -18.52
CA LYS A 52 9.14 0.97 -19.42
C LYS A 52 10.41 0.55 -18.67
N ASN A 53 10.70 1.19 -17.54
CA ASN A 53 11.85 0.84 -16.70
C ASN A 53 11.64 -0.47 -15.91
N PHE A 54 10.39 -0.96 -15.84
CA PHE A 54 10.05 -2.22 -15.16
C PHE A 54 10.75 -3.43 -15.78
N VAL A 55 11.03 -3.35 -17.07
CA VAL A 55 11.44 -4.48 -17.91
C VAL A 55 12.87 -4.35 -18.43
N GLY A 56 13.56 -3.26 -18.06
CA GLY A 56 14.87 -2.92 -18.61
C GLY A 56 14.79 -2.76 -20.13
N ASN A 57 15.68 -3.47 -20.85
CA ASN A 57 15.69 -3.49 -22.31
C ASN A 57 14.66 -4.45 -22.93
N ASN A 58 14.06 -5.33 -22.13
CA ASN A 58 13.20 -6.41 -22.63
C ASN A 58 11.79 -5.88 -22.82
N ARG A 59 11.36 -5.63 -24.05
CA ARG A 59 9.99 -5.12 -24.29
C ARG A 59 8.96 -6.21 -24.00
N LEU A 60 8.18 -6.03 -22.94
CA LEU A 60 7.04 -6.90 -22.66
C LEU A 60 5.83 -6.52 -23.52
N SER A 61 5.16 -7.55 -24.01
CA SER A 61 3.93 -7.52 -24.82
C SER A 61 2.66 -7.26 -23.99
N GLY A 62 2.70 -7.49 -22.68
CA GLY A 62 1.54 -7.41 -21.79
C GLY A 62 0.73 -8.70 -21.69
N ASN A 63 1.11 -9.74 -22.44
CA ASN A 63 0.48 -11.06 -22.46
C ASN A 63 1.35 -12.14 -21.81
N GLU A 64 2.36 -11.73 -21.05
CA GLU A 64 3.28 -12.65 -20.39
C GLU A 64 2.56 -13.54 -19.38
N SER A 65 3.06 -14.76 -19.22
CA SER A 65 2.58 -15.66 -18.18
C SER A 65 3.13 -15.23 -16.82
N ILE A 66 2.23 -15.06 -15.86
CA ILE A 66 2.57 -14.66 -14.49
C ILE A 66 2.42 -15.89 -13.60
N LYS A 67 3.50 -16.26 -12.92
CA LYS A 67 3.52 -17.37 -11.96
C LYS A 67 3.77 -16.84 -10.56
N ILE A 68 2.76 -16.92 -9.71
CA ILE A 68 2.93 -16.72 -8.26
C ILE A 68 3.57 -17.98 -7.71
N VAL A 69 4.73 -17.82 -7.06
CA VAL A 69 5.51 -18.93 -6.51
C VAL A 69 5.34 -19.03 -5.00
N GLN A 70 5.11 -17.90 -4.33
CA GLN A 70 5.01 -17.83 -2.88
C GLN A 70 3.98 -16.80 -2.43
N SER A 71 3.26 -17.15 -1.36
CA SER A 71 2.43 -16.23 -0.59
C SER A 71 2.72 -16.41 0.89
N SER A 72 3.10 -15.34 1.60
CA SER A 72 3.35 -15.38 3.04
C SER A 72 2.69 -14.20 3.76
N GLN A 73 2.45 -14.33 5.06
CA GLN A 73 1.97 -13.24 5.90
C GLN A 73 2.90 -13.06 7.10
N GLU A 74 3.41 -11.84 7.26
CA GLU A 74 4.27 -11.43 8.37
C GLU A 74 3.62 -10.26 9.12
N GLY A 75 2.99 -10.56 10.24
CA GLY A 75 2.19 -9.57 10.98
C GLY A 75 1.06 -9.02 10.12
N LEU A 76 1.06 -7.70 9.90
CA LEU A 76 0.09 -6.99 9.05
C LEU A 76 0.58 -6.83 7.60
N LEU A 77 1.65 -7.50 7.18
CA LEU A 77 2.07 -7.52 5.78
C LEU A 77 1.74 -8.86 5.14
N LYS A 78 1.12 -8.82 3.96
CA LYS A 78 0.92 -9.95 3.08
C LYS A 78 1.84 -9.78 1.88
N VAL A 79 2.63 -10.79 1.59
CA VAL A 79 3.67 -10.76 0.55
C VAL A 79 3.37 -11.82 -0.48
N PHE A 80 3.47 -11.44 -1.75
CA PHE A 80 3.41 -12.34 -2.89
C PHE A 80 4.72 -12.24 -3.66
N GLY A 81 5.35 -13.38 -3.91
CA GLY A 81 6.56 -13.49 -4.70
C GLY A 81 6.32 -14.37 -5.92
N GLY A 82 6.93 -14.02 -7.05
CA GLY A 82 6.74 -14.80 -8.27
C GLY A 82 7.64 -14.39 -9.41
N GLN A 83 7.33 -14.92 -10.59
CA GLN A 83 8.04 -14.67 -11.84
C GLN A 83 7.07 -14.29 -12.95
N ILE A 84 7.52 -13.41 -13.83
CA ILE A 84 6.92 -13.19 -15.14
C ILE A 84 7.77 -13.95 -16.14
N ILE A 85 7.15 -14.92 -16.80
CA ILE A 85 7.81 -15.74 -17.81
C ILE A 85 7.84 -14.93 -19.10
N THR A 86 9.05 -14.64 -19.56
CA THR A 86 9.31 -13.94 -20.83
C THR A 86 10.16 -14.83 -21.72
N ASN A 87 10.19 -14.53 -23.02
CA ASN A 87 10.97 -15.32 -23.98
C ASN A 87 12.49 -15.14 -23.81
N GLU A 88 12.92 -14.04 -23.19
CA GLU A 88 14.34 -13.71 -23.04
C GLU A 88 14.84 -14.14 -21.67
N GLN A 89 14.26 -13.59 -20.59
CA GLN A 89 14.63 -13.92 -19.20
C GLN A 89 13.46 -13.71 -18.22
N PRO A 90 13.30 -14.56 -17.20
CA PRO A 90 12.25 -14.39 -16.21
C PRO A 90 12.48 -13.14 -15.37
N ILE A 91 11.44 -12.32 -15.18
CA ILE A 91 11.46 -11.17 -14.28
C ILE A 91 10.92 -11.63 -12.93
N THR A 92 11.72 -11.53 -11.87
CA THR A 92 11.27 -11.85 -10.51
C THR A 92 10.57 -10.63 -9.91
N PHE A 93 9.43 -10.86 -9.25
CA PHE A 93 8.67 -9.80 -8.59
C PHE A 93 8.31 -10.14 -7.14
N MET A 94 8.09 -9.09 -6.35
CA MET A 94 7.42 -9.12 -5.07
C MET A 94 6.37 -8.02 -5.03
N ILE A 95 5.17 -8.37 -4.57
CA ILE A 95 4.11 -7.43 -4.24
C ILE A 95 3.80 -7.56 -2.76
N THR A 96 3.64 -6.43 -2.09
CA THR A 96 3.21 -6.39 -0.69
C THR A 96 1.92 -5.62 -0.52
N PHE A 97 1.10 -6.15 0.37
CA PHE A 97 -0.12 -5.52 0.84
C PHE A 97 -0.06 -5.36 2.36
N LYS A 98 -0.63 -4.26 2.84
CA LYS A 98 -0.88 -4.04 4.26
C LYS A 98 -2.26 -4.56 4.63
N LYS A 99 -2.31 -5.58 5.47
CA LYS A 99 -3.52 -6.14 6.07
C LYS A 99 -4.11 -5.17 7.09
N HIS A 100 -5.43 -5.05 7.09
CA HIS A 100 -6.16 -4.31 8.10
C HIS A 100 -6.14 -5.07 9.44
N PRO A 101 -5.96 -4.39 10.59
CA PRO A 101 -5.83 -5.08 11.89
C PRO A 101 -7.06 -5.90 12.31
N LEU A 102 -8.25 -5.49 11.86
CA LEU A 102 -9.53 -6.05 12.33
C LEU A 102 -10.35 -6.76 11.26
N PHE A 103 -10.02 -6.58 9.99
CA PHE A 103 -10.82 -7.07 8.87
C PHE A 103 -9.91 -7.80 7.89
N ASP A 104 -10.42 -8.80 7.18
CA ASP A 104 -9.67 -9.49 6.13
C ASP A 104 -9.63 -8.66 4.84
N LEU A 105 -9.06 -7.48 4.98
CA LEU A 105 -8.96 -6.45 3.98
C LEU A 105 -7.51 -6.00 3.84
N TYR A 106 -7.10 -5.71 2.62
CA TYR A 106 -5.71 -5.47 2.28
C TYR A 106 -5.59 -4.21 1.44
N MET A 107 -4.53 -3.44 1.66
CA MET A 107 -4.23 -2.26 0.87
C MET A 107 -2.91 -2.50 0.15
N TYR A 108 -2.86 -2.23 -1.16
CA TYR A 108 -1.61 -2.27 -1.91
C TYR A 108 -0.58 -1.34 -1.25
N ASP A 109 0.63 -1.85 -1.04
CA ASP A 109 1.70 -1.12 -0.40
C ASP A 109 2.86 -0.88 -1.36
N LYS A 110 3.49 -1.95 -1.87
CA LYS A 110 4.71 -1.82 -2.66
C LYS A 110 4.81 -2.93 -3.70
N PHE A 111 5.42 -2.58 -4.82
CA PHE A 111 5.86 -3.49 -5.86
C PHE A 111 7.38 -3.39 -5.99
N THR A 112 8.06 -4.53 -6.04
CA THR A 112 9.50 -4.61 -6.34
C THR A 112 9.71 -5.67 -7.41
N SER A 113 10.59 -5.40 -8.35
CA SER A 113 11.00 -6.37 -9.33
C SER A 113 12.46 -6.25 -9.66
N SER A 114 12.96 -7.31 -10.26
CA SER A 114 14.35 -7.44 -10.58
C SER A 114 14.53 -8.31 -11.81
N VAL A 115 15.42 -7.87 -12.69
CA VAL A 115 15.79 -8.57 -13.92
C VAL A 115 17.31 -8.63 -14.03
N LYS A 116 17.83 -9.76 -14.48
CA LYS A 116 19.26 -9.90 -14.76
C LYS A 116 19.54 -9.33 -16.15
N SER A 117 20.54 -8.46 -16.27
CA SER A 117 20.98 -7.97 -17.58
C SER A 117 21.77 -9.07 -18.29
N SER A 118 21.39 -9.37 -19.54
CA SER A 118 22.12 -10.28 -20.43
C SER A 118 23.56 -9.83 -20.67
N ASP A 119 23.80 -8.52 -20.71
CA ASP A 119 25.02 -7.95 -21.30
C ASP A 119 26.10 -7.64 -20.27
N SER A 120 25.75 -7.52 -18.99
CA SER A 120 26.66 -6.99 -17.96
C SER A 120 26.72 -7.83 -16.69
N ASN A 121 26.04 -8.97 -16.63
CA ASN A 121 25.87 -9.79 -15.43
C ASN A 121 25.35 -8.97 -14.22
N SER A 122 24.78 -7.79 -14.48
CA SER A 122 24.27 -6.86 -13.47
C SER A 122 22.78 -7.11 -13.23
N ILE A 123 22.27 -6.65 -12.09
CA ILE A 123 20.86 -6.79 -11.71
C ILE A 123 20.22 -5.40 -11.75
N ILE A 124 19.18 -5.27 -12.55
CA ILE A 124 18.35 -4.07 -12.60
C ILE A 124 17.22 -4.27 -11.60
N LEU A 125 17.10 -3.35 -10.64
CA LEU A 125 16.04 -3.34 -9.63
C LEU A 125 15.05 -2.21 -9.93
N PHE A 126 13.77 -2.54 -9.97
CA PHE A 126 12.69 -1.57 -9.97
C PHE A 126 11.89 -1.70 -8.68
N SER A 127 11.61 -0.57 -8.03
CA SER A 127 10.80 -0.53 -6.83
C SER A 127 9.82 0.63 -6.92
N SER A 128 8.54 0.35 -6.74
CA SER A 128 7.57 1.41 -6.47
C SER A 128 7.79 1.97 -5.07
N TYR A 129 7.26 3.17 -4.85
CA TYR A 129 7.11 3.70 -3.49
C TYR A 129 6.08 2.85 -2.72
N GLY A 130 6.26 2.76 -1.41
CA GLY A 130 5.31 2.12 -0.49
C GLY A 130 5.22 2.86 0.84
N PHE A 131 4.17 2.58 1.61
CA PHE A 131 3.88 3.26 2.88
C PHE A 131 4.55 2.58 4.08
N VAL A 132 4.86 1.30 3.96
CA VAL A 132 5.56 0.54 5.01
C VAL A 132 7.05 0.46 4.70
N ASN A 133 7.87 0.81 5.70
CA ASN A 133 9.31 0.62 5.62
C ASN A 133 9.65 -0.81 6.08
N TYR A 134 10.17 -1.61 5.16
CA TYR A 134 10.74 -2.92 5.44
C TYR A 134 11.90 -3.18 4.47
N ASP A 135 12.92 -3.87 4.96
CA ASP A 135 14.03 -4.34 4.12
C ASP A 135 13.63 -5.69 3.51
N SER A 136 13.79 -5.85 2.20
CA SER A 136 13.49 -7.07 1.48
C SER A 136 14.75 -7.63 0.84
N LYS A 137 14.96 -8.94 0.98
CA LYS A 137 16.06 -9.65 0.32
C LYS A 137 15.49 -10.55 -0.76
N ILE A 138 16.08 -10.49 -1.95
CA ILE A 138 15.68 -11.28 -3.11
C ILE A 138 16.67 -12.43 -3.27
N ASN A 139 16.18 -13.66 -3.13
CA ASN A 139 16.89 -14.84 -3.62
C ASN A 139 16.41 -15.14 -5.04
N PHE A 140 17.30 -14.90 -5.99
CA PHE A 140 17.05 -15.04 -7.43
C PHE A 140 17.02 -16.49 -7.92
N GLU A 141 17.70 -17.41 -7.24
CA GLU A 141 17.77 -18.82 -7.64
C GLU A 141 16.44 -19.52 -7.39
N ASN A 142 15.78 -19.16 -6.29
CA ASN A 142 14.53 -19.79 -5.85
C ASN A 142 13.32 -18.87 -5.94
N CYS A 143 13.49 -17.65 -6.48
CA CYS A 143 12.49 -16.57 -6.54
C CYS A 143 11.77 -16.32 -5.21
N LYS A 144 12.54 -16.44 -4.13
CA LYS A 144 12.05 -16.19 -2.79
C LYS A 144 12.47 -14.79 -2.39
N ILE A 145 11.48 -13.93 -2.20
CA ILE A 145 11.71 -12.60 -1.63
C ILE A 145 11.17 -12.65 -0.21
N PHE A 146 12.05 -12.39 0.75
CA PHE A 146 11.71 -12.42 2.16
C PHE A 146 11.95 -11.05 2.77
N ILE A 147 11.12 -10.72 3.75
CA ILE A 147 11.32 -9.53 4.56
C ILE A 147 12.46 -9.84 5.54
N GLU A 148 13.55 -9.07 5.45
CA GLU A 148 14.76 -9.29 6.25
C GLU A 148 14.65 -8.66 7.65
N LYS A 149 13.84 -7.60 7.78
CA LYS A 149 13.57 -6.94 9.07
C LYS A 149 12.08 -6.76 9.29
N LYS A 150 11.65 -6.99 10.53
CA LYS A 150 10.25 -6.75 10.95
C LYS A 150 9.79 -5.37 10.47
N PRO A 151 8.61 -5.27 9.84
CA PRO A 151 8.12 -4.02 9.27
C PRO A 151 7.98 -2.95 10.35
N SER A 152 8.57 -1.78 10.07
CA SER A 152 8.40 -0.59 10.90
C SER A 152 7.25 0.24 10.35
N TYR A 153 6.10 0.15 11.02
CA TYR A 153 4.96 0.99 10.69
C TYR A 153 5.22 2.41 11.20
N LYS A 154 5.45 3.38 10.29
CA LYS A 154 5.37 4.79 10.69
C LYS A 154 4.00 5.01 11.31
N LYS A 155 3.96 5.51 12.56
CA LYS A 155 2.74 5.92 13.24
C LYS A 155 2.12 7.09 12.47
N ILE A 156 1.35 6.79 11.43
CA ILE A 156 0.42 7.75 10.85
C ILE A 156 -0.70 7.83 11.88
N LEU A 157 -0.83 8.96 12.57
CA LEU A 157 -2.03 9.26 13.35
C LEU A 157 -3.22 8.98 12.42
N PRO A 158 -4.19 8.13 12.79
CA PRO A 158 -5.36 7.94 11.97
C PRO A 158 -5.99 9.32 11.71
N PRO A 159 -6.49 9.60 10.49
CA PRO A 159 -7.10 10.89 10.13
C PRO A 159 -8.03 11.51 11.20
N PRO A 160 -8.86 10.75 11.94
CA PRO A 160 -9.66 11.32 13.03
C PRO A 160 -8.82 11.94 14.17
N LEU A 161 -7.63 11.42 14.48
CA LEU A 161 -6.76 11.99 15.52
C LEU A 161 -6.08 13.29 15.06
N VAL A 162 -5.76 13.43 13.77
CA VAL A 162 -5.25 14.70 13.22
C VAL A 162 -6.31 15.79 13.30
N GLY A 163 -7.58 15.45 13.02
CA GLY A 163 -8.71 16.36 13.19
C GLY A 163 -8.89 16.83 14.64
N ILE A 164 -8.75 15.92 15.61
CA ILE A 164 -8.83 16.25 17.04
C ILE A 164 -7.67 17.16 17.47
N VAL A 165 -6.44 16.90 17.00
CA VAL A 165 -5.27 17.74 17.32
C VAL A 165 -5.42 19.15 16.73
N ILE A 166 -5.82 19.27 15.45
CA ILE A 166 -6.06 20.56 14.80
C ILE A 166 -7.19 21.33 15.52
N TYR A 167 -8.28 20.66 15.89
CA TYR A 167 -9.36 21.28 16.67
C TYR A 167 -8.87 21.81 18.02
N THR A 168 -8.09 21.01 18.75
CA THR A 168 -7.57 21.41 20.07
C THR A 168 -6.68 22.66 19.97
N ILE A 169 -5.84 22.74 18.93
CA ILE A 169 -4.98 23.89 18.65
C ILE A 169 -5.81 25.13 18.28
N LEU A 170 -6.79 25.00 17.38
CA LEU A 170 -7.65 26.12 16.95
C LEU A 170 -8.55 26.63 18.09
N PHE A 171 -9.08 25.72 18.91
CA PHE A 171 -9.96 26.07 20.02
C PHE A 171 -9.19 26.77 21.16
N ASN A 172 -7.97 26.33 21.46
CA ASN A 172 -7.10 27.00 22.42
C ASN A 172 -6.63 28.38 21.93
N LYS A 173 -6.38 28.56 20.63
CA LYS A 173 -6.12 29.90 20.05
C LYS A 173 -7.33 30.82 20.20
N LYS A 174 -8.56 30.35 19.96
CA LYS A 174 -9.77 31.16 20.13
C LYS A 174 -10.02 31.57 21.58
N LYS A 175 -9.78 30.69 22.56
CA LYS A 175 -9.89 31.07 23.99
C LYS A 175 -8.90 32.18 24.38
N LYS A 176 -7.68 32.17 23.85
CA LYS A 176 -6.66 33.19 24.12
C LYS A 176 -6.96 34.57 23.51
N ILE A 177 -7.77 34.60 22.44
CA ILE A 177 -8.18 35.85 21.77
C ILE A 177 -9.42 36.47 22.45
N ILE A 178 -10.26 35.65 23.10
CA ILE A 178 -11.47 36.12 23.79
C ILE A 178 -11.17 36.54 25.24
N SER A 179 -9.99 36.21 25.79
CA SER A 179 -9.56 36.60 27.14
C SER A 179 -8.63 37.84 27.17
N LYS A 180 -8.70 38.70 26.16
CA LYS A 180 -8.02 40.01 26.14
C LYS A 180 -9.04 41.11 25.90
#